data_AF-U1FQG3-F1
#
_entry.id   AF-U1FQG3-F1
#
_cell.length_a   1.000
_cell.length_b   1.000
_cell.length_c   1.000
_cell.angle_alpha   90.00
_cell.angle_beta   90.00
_cell.angle_gamma   90.00
#
_symmetry.space_group_name_H-M   'P 1'
#
loop_
_entity.id
_entity.type
_entity.pdbx_description
1 polymer ?
#
loop_
_entity_poly.entity_id
_entity_poly.type
_entity_poly.pdbx_seq_one_letter_code
_entity_poly.pdbx_strand_id
1 'polypeptide(L)' 'MENVREYERPVGMAEAAEYLGVSRGTLYAWVSAGRIKAHKLAPIEKSGRGAASRFYISELEKWVKEQ' A
#
# COMPACT_ATOMS: atom_id res chain seq x y z
N MET A 1 6.02 -6.58 23.41
CA MET A 1 6.75 -6.56 22.13
C MET A 1 6.15 -5.48 21.26
N GLU A 2 7.02 -4.59 20.78
CA GLU A 2 6.75 -3.38 20.02
C GLU A 2 5.78 -3.56 18.84
N ASN A 3 5.00 -2.49 18.55
CA ASN A 3 4.88 -1.86 17.22
C ASN A 3 3.59 -1.02 17.04
N VAL A 4 3.01 -0.39 18.06
CA VAL A 4 1.75 0.36 17.88
C VAL A 4 1.91 1.63 17.02
N ARG A 5 3.14 2.10 16.74
CA ARG A 5 3.40 3.34 15.97
C ARG A 5 3.83 3.15 14.51
N GLU A 6 4.22 1.95 14.09
CA GLU A 6 4.77 1.74 12.75
C GLU A 6 3.66 1.57 11.68
N TYR A 7 2.46 1.13 12.10
CA TYR A 7 1.29 0.90 11.23
C TYR A 7 0.61 2.17 10.67
N GLU A 8 0.99 3.35 11.17
CA GLU A 8 0.50 4.65 10.68
C GLU A 8 1.37 5.20 9.54
N ARG A 9 2.55 4.63 9.30
CA ARG A 9 3.42 5.07 8.21
C ARG A 9 2.92 4.50 6.87
N PRO A 10 2.66 5.35 5.85
CA PRO A 10 2.31 4.87 4.53
C PRO A 10 3.52 4.17 3.87
N VAL A 11 3.33 2.91 3.52
CA VAL A 11 4.32 2.08 2.83
C VAL A 11 4.16 2.16 1.31
N GLY A 12 5.22 1.84 0.59
CA GLY A 12 5.19 1.77 -0.87
C GLY A 12 4.58 0.47 -1.39
N MET A 13 4.39 0.36 -2.70
CA MET A 13 3.83 -0.86 -3.33
C MET A 13 4.69 -2.11 -3.14
N ALA A 14 6.01 -1.97 -3.08
CA ALA A 14 6.91 -3.11 -2.84
C ALA A 14 6.70 -3.66 -1.42
N GLU A 15 6.83 -2.78 -0.43
CA GLU A 15 6.69 -3.12 0.99
C GLU A 15 5.27 -3.61 1.34
N ALA A 16 4.23 -3.03 0.75
CA ALA A 16 2.86 -3.52 0.87
C ALA A 16 2.67 -4.93 0.28
N ALA A 17 3.32 -5.22 -0.86
CA ALA A 17 3.24 -6.53 -1.49
C ALA A 17 4.01 -7.58 -0.67
N GLU A 18 5.17 -7.22 -0.14
CA GLU A 18 5.95 -8.06 0.78
C GLU A 18 5.16 -8.36 2.06
N TYR A 19 4.51 -7.35 2.65
CA TYR A 19 3.66 -7.53 3.83
C TYR A 19 2.50 -8.50 3.59
N LEU A 20 1.85 -8.40 2.43
CA LEU A 20 0.75 -9.28 2.03
C LEU A 20 1.23 -10.66 1.54
N GLY A 21 2.54 -10.88 1.37
CA GLY A 21 3.07 -12.12 0.81
C GLY A 21 2.70 -12.36 -0.66
N VAL A 22 2.48 -11.29 -1.43
CA VAL A 22 2.07 -11.36 -2.85
C VAL A 22 3.04 -10.65 -3.78
N SER A 23 2.92 -10.89 -5.08
CA SER A 23 3.70 -10.15 -6.06
C SER A 23 3.21 -8.70 -6.20
N ARG A 24 4.12 -7.77 -6.53
CA ARG A 24 3.76 -6.38 -6.88
C ARG A 24 2.71 -6.30 -7.99
N GLY A 25 2.78 -7.21 -8.97
CA GLY A 25 1.80 -7.30 -10.06
C GLY A 25 0.41 -7.72 -9.59
N THR A 26 0.34 -8.64 -8.63
CA THR A 26 -0.91 -9.05 -7.97
C THR A 26 -1.54 -7.88 -7.23
N LEU A 27 -0.74 -7.19 -6.39
CA LEU A 27 -1.22 -6.02 -5.66
C LEU A 27 -1.64 -4.89 -6.62
N TYR A 28 -0.90 -4.69 -7.71
CA TYR A 28 -1.24 -3.71 -8.75
C TYR A 28 -2.57 -4.05 -9.43
N ALA A 29 -2.79 -5.33 -9.76
CA ALA A 29 -4.05 -5.78 -10.34
C ALA A 29 -5.23 -5.53 -9.38
N TRP A 30 -5.06 -5.76 -8.07
CA TRP A 30 -6.10 -5.47 -7.07
C TRP A 30 -6.41 -3.99 -6.95
N VAL A 31 -5.39 -3.13 -6.97
CA VAL A 31 -5.57 -1.67 -6.97
C VAL A 31 -6.28 -1.22 -8.26
N SER A 32 -5.83 -1.73 -9.41
CA SER A 32 -6.41 -1.40 -10.71
C SER A 32 -7.86 -1.90 -10.84
N ALA A 33 -8.19 -3.02 -10.20
CA ALA A 33 -9.55 -3.56 -10.12
C ALA A 33 -10.41 -2.89 -9.03
N GLY A 34 -9.87 -1.93 -8.27
CA GLY A 34 -10.60 -1.26 -7.19
C GLY A 34 -10.89 -2.14 -5.97
N ARG A 35 -10.23 -3.31 -5.86
CA ARG A 35 -10.40 -4.23 -4.72
C ARG A 35 -9.73 -3.73 -3.45
N ILE A 36 -8.63 -3.00 -3.59
CA ILE A 36 -7.88 -2.42 -2.48
C ILE A 36 -7.64 -0.94 -2.74
N LYS A 37 -7.81 -0.12 -1.70
CA LYS A 37 -7.69 1.33 -1.81
C LYS A 37 -6.23 1.73 -1.69
N ALA A 38 -5.67 2.29 -2.76
CA ALA A 38 -4.36 2.91 -2.74
C ALA A 38 -4.52 4.42 -2.55
N HIS A 39 -3.78 4.99 -1.60
CA HIS A 39 -3.71 6.44 -1.42
C HIS A 39 -2.68 7.00 -2.39
N LYS A 40 -3.12 7.87 -3.29
CA LYS A 40 -2.22 8.63 -4.16
C LYS A 40 -1.71 9.81 -3.35
N LEU A 41 -0.47 9.73 -2.87
CA LEU A 41 0.21 10.94 -2.41
C LEU A 41 0.56 11.77 -3.65
N ALA A 42 0.25 13.06 -3.59
CA ALA A 42 0.51 14.01 -4.66
C ALA A 42 1.95 13.86 -5.17
N PRO A 43 2.21 14.09 -6.46
CA PRO A 43 3.55 14.00 -7.00
C PRO A 43 4.47 14.90 -6.18
N ILE A 44 5.47 14.31 -5.53
CA ILE A 44 6.63 15.05 -5.07
C ILE A 44 7.30 15.57 -6.33
N GLU A 45 7.11 16.87 -6.61
CA GLU A 45 7.50 17.59 -7.84
C GLU A 45 8.97 17.39 -8.25
N LYS A 46 9.81 16.80 -7.38
CA LYS A 46 11.25 16.60 -7.59
C LYS A 46 11.66 15.28 -8.23
N SER A 47 10.75 14.34 -8.45
CA SER A 47 11.07 13.09 -9.16
C SER A 47 10.06 12.88 -10.26
N GLY A 48 10.48 12.88 -11.52
CA GLY A 48 9.63 12.65 -12.70
C GLY A 48 8.95 11.27 -12.79
N ARG A 49 8.77 10.57 -11.66
CA ARG A 49 7.90 9.41 -11.50
C ARG A 49 6.56 9.91 -10.96
N GLY A 50 5.48 9.64 -11.69
CA GLY A 50 4.12 10.04 -11.33
C GLY A 50 3.70 9.62 -9.91
N ALA A 51 2.57 10.15 -9.43
CA ALA A 51 2.04 9.96 -8.08
C ALA A 51 2.29 8.54 -7.53
N ALA A 52 3.04 8.44 -6.43
CA ALA A 52 3.37 7.16 -5.82
C ALA A 52 2.16 6.62 -5.05
N SER A 53 1.69 5.42 -5.41
CA SER A 53 0.71 4.68 -4.61
C SER A 53 1.28 4.33 -3.26
N ARG A 54 0.56 4.70 -2.20
CA ARG A 54 0.88 4.40 -0.82
C ARG A 54 -0.24 3.61 -0.16
N PHE A 55 0.15 2.75 0.77
CA PHE A 55 -0.73 1.85 1.50
C PHE A 55 -0.47 2.00 2.98
N TYR A 56 -1.52 1.96 3.79
CA TYR A 56 -1.38 1.87 5.24
C TYR A 56 -1.51 0.40 5.62
N ILE A 57 -0.54 -0.12 6.38
CA ILE A 57 -0.56 -1.52 6.81
C ILE A 57 -1.86 -1.84 7.55
N SER A 58 -2.34 -0.92 8.40
CA SER A 58 -3.62 -1.05 9.10
C SER A 58 -4.83 -1.21 8.18
N GLU A 59 -4.83 -0.62 6.98
CA GLU A 59 -5.89 -0.83 6.00
C GLU A 59 -5.71 -2.13 5.23
N LEU A 60 -4.47 -2.54 4.95
CA LEU A 60 -4.20 -3.85 4.36
C LEU A 60 -4.69 -4.97 5.29
N GLU A 61 -4.42 -4.86 6.60
CA GLU A 61 -4.89 -5.83 7.60
C GLU A 61 -6.42 -5.88 7.71
N LYS A 62 -7.09 -4.71 7.69
CA LYS A 62 -8.55 -4.66 7.67
C LYS A 62 -9.09 -5.36 6.43
N TRP A 63 -8.55 -5.03 5.27
CA TRP A 63 -8.94 -5.64 4.00
C TRP A 63 -8.77 -7.16 4.02
N VAL A 64 -7.65 -7.70 4.53
CA VAL A 64 -7.43 -9.15 4.66
C VAL A 64 -8.47 -9.81 5.57
N LYS A 65 -8.90 -9.13 6.64
CA LYS A 65 -9.95 -9.65 7.55
C LYS A 65 -11.36 -9.56 6.96
N GLU A 66 -11.57 -8.70 5.98
CA GLU A 66 -12.85 -8.46 5.31
C GLU A 66 -13.00 -9.29 4.01
N GLN A 67 -11.98 -10.05 3.58
CA GLN A 67 -12.08 -11.05 2.52
C GLN A 67 -12.72 -12.35 3.02
#